data_AF-A0AAW8T9D7-F1
#
_entry.id   AF-A0AAW8T9D7-F1
#
_cell.length_a   1.000
_cell.length_b   1.000
_cell.length_c   1.000
_cell.angle_alpha   90.00
_cell.angle_beta   90.00
_cell.angle_gamma   90.00
#
_symmetry.space_group_name_H-M   'P 1'
#
loop_
_entity.id
_entity.type
_entity.pdbx_description
1 polymer ?
#
loop_
_entity_poly.entity_id
_entity_poly.type
_entity_poly.pdbx_seq_one_letter_code
_entity_poly.pdbx_strand_id
1 'polypeptide(L)'
;MDNFEYLDDKLWSPLWEHYLAKASLFDSSAIHEIICILSLPERSGVLVFTEDEVFFSDSSALKTLHRFSTFHSFSDYHVLAHSLKKLGHFGTYKMPWVCPFFTLFPLESKDHTIWINPLTISKVFKHHGQHYVQMINDLILILPVHRRRFVTHAETACLVLATIRRGVFHYVIHGECPLDYLFFPNTPFARTLSKKERLKKYRTAIGEINRLYQITYSLYHCSPLMDDTQEFGDIQWL
;
A
#
# COMPACT_ATOMS: atom_id res chain seq x y z
N MET A 1 19.08 31.45 2.20
CA MET A 1 19.13 30.02 2.57
C MET A 1 17.96 29.37 1.87
N ASP A 2 18.20 28.39 0.99
CA ASP A 2 17.11 27.66 0.36
C ASP A 2 16.28 26.99 1.45
N ASN A 3 15.02 27.39 1.60
CA ASN A 3 14.11 26.82 2.59
C ASN A 3 13.66 25.45 2.06
N PHE A 4 14.49 24.42 2.26
CA PHE A 4 14.18 23.05 1.84
C PHE A 4 13.21 22.42 2.84
N GLU A 5 11.92 22.44 2.50
CA GLU A 5 10.85 21.90 3.33
C GLU A 5 10.55 20.43 3.00
N TYR A 6 10.37 19.61 4.04
CA TYR A 6 10.01 18.20 3.93
C TYR A 6 9.26 17.74 5.18
N LEU A 7 8.50 16.64 5.05
CA LEU A 7 7.90 15.96 6.19
C LEU A 7 8.78 14.79 6.67
N ASP A 8 8.82 14.65 8.00
CA ASP A 8 9.48 13.58 8.74
C ASP A 8 8.45 12.98 9.70
N ASP A 9 8.24 11.65 9.65
CA ASP A 9 7.31 10.95 10.53
C ASP A 9 7.83 10.81 11.96
N LYS A 10 9.08 11.21 12.23
CA LYS A 10 9.70 11.18 13.56
C LYS A 10 9.79 12.54 14.23
N LEU A 11 9.69 13.64 13.49
CA LEU A 11 9.92 15.00 14.00
C LEU A 11 8.81 15.95 13.59
N TRP A 12 8.28 16.69 14.58
CA TRP A 12 7.31 17.76 14.32
C TRP A 12 7.99 18.98 13.68
N SER A 13 7.27 19.63 12.76
CA SER A 13 7.72 20.82 12.04
C SER A 13 6.53 21.71 11.68
N PRO A 14 6.72 23.01 11.37
CA PRO A 14 5.62 23.89 10.96
C PRO A 14 4.84 23.39 9.72
N LEU A 15 5.49 22.57 8.88
CA LEU A 15 4.84 21.97 7.71
C LEU A 15 3.74 20.97 8.10
N TRP A 16 3.88 20.28 9.24
CA TRP A 16 2.82 19.41 9.78
C TRP A 16 1.57 20.21 10.15
N GLU A 17 1.76 21.38 10.78
CA GLU A 17 0.65 22.28 11.15
C GLU A 17 -0.06 22.81 9.91
N HIS A 18 0.72 23.18 8.87
CA HIS A 18 0.18 23.61 7.60
C HIS A 18 -0.74 22.56 6.96
N TYR A 19 -0.31 21.30 6.90
CA TYR A 19 -1.12 20.23 6.33
C TYR A 19 -2.30 19.84 7.21
N LEU A 20 -2.15 19.83 8.54
CA LEU A 20 -3.27 19.58 9.45
C LEU A 20 -4.35 20.66 9.35
N ALA A 21 -3.97 21.93 9.22
CA ALA A 21 -4.93 23.02 9.06
C ALA A 21 -5.71 22.94 7.74
N LYS A 22 -5.13 22.31 6.71
CA LYS A 22 -5.77 22.07 5.41
C LYS A 22 -6.53 20.75 5.33
N ALA A 23 -6.30 19.83 6.27
CA ALA A 23 -6.79 18.47 6.16
C ALA A 23 -8.30 18.39 6.44
N SER A 24 -9.03 17.75 5.52
CA SER A 24 -10.42 17.35 5.76
C SER A 24 -10.49 16.06 6.59
N LEU A 25 -11.61 15.75 7.22
CA LEU A 25 -11.77 14.46 7.88
C LEU A 25 -11.74 13.33 6.84
N PHE A 26 -11.04 12.24 7.17
CA PHE A 26 -10.91 11.10 6.28
C PHE A 26 -12.27 10.46 5.99
N ASP A 27 -12.65 10.49 4.72
CA ASP A 27 -13.82 9.81 4.17
C ASP A 27 -13.37 8.84 3.07
N SER A 28 -13.69 7.56 3.23
CA SER A 28 -13.32 6.53 2.25
C SER A 28 -14.04 6.69 0.91
N SER A 29 -15.20 7.37 0.90
CA SER A 29 -16.00 7.57 -0.32
C SER A 29 -15.44 8.66 -1.24
N ALA A 30 -14.73 9.64 -0.69
CA ALA A 30 -14.15 10.76 -1.43
C ALA A 30 -12.81 10.41 -2.11
N ILE A 31 -12.16 9.33 -1.67
CA ILE A 31 -10.79 9.00 -2.05
C ILE A 31 -10.77 7.90 -3.12
N HIS A 32 -10.13 8.20 -4.25
CA HIS A 32 -9.94 7.23 -5.34
C HIS A 32 -8.55 6.57 -5.27
N GLU A 33 -7.50 7.37 -5.07
CA GLU A 33 -6.12 6.90 -4.97
C GLU A 33 -5.41 7.60 -3.81
N ILE A 34 -4.69 6.81 -3.02
CA ILE A 34 -3.84 7.32 -1.94
C ILE A 34 -2.40 7.38 -2.46
N ILE A 35 -1.78 8.56 -2.36
CA ILE A 35 -0.37 8.79 -2.71
C ILE A 35 0.54 8.35 -1.57
N CYS A 36 0.22 8.76 -0.35
CA CYS A 36 0.91 8.28 0.85
C CYS A 36 0.08 8.45 2.11
N ILE A 37 0.43 7.70 3.15
CA ILE A 37 -0.08 7.87 4.52
C ILE A 37 1.10 8.12 5.43
N LEU A 38 1.04 9.19 6.22
CA LEU A 38 2.05 9.55 7.19
C LEU A 38 1.46 9.53 8.60
N SER A 39 2.11 8.81 9.51
CA SER A 39 1.81 8.92 10.93
C SER A 39 2.22 10.28 11.47
N LEU A 40 1.37 10.88 12.29
CA LEU A 40 1.74 12.11 12.98
C LEU A 40 2.89 11.83 13.96
N PRO A 41 3.95 12.66 13.97
CA PRO A 41 4.99 12.53 14.97
C PRO A 41 4.43 12.90 16.34
N GLU A 42 4.80 12.13 17.36
CA GLU A 42 4.46 12.37 18.78
C GLU A 42 2.96 12.38 19.12
N ARG A 43 2.07 12.06 18.16
CA ARG A 43 0.61 12.08 18.33
C ARG A 43 -0.06 10.90 17.64
N SER A 44 -1.27 10.56 18.07
CA SER A 44 -2.10 9.56 17.38
C SER A 44 -2.75 10.14 16.12
N GLY A 45 -2.98 9.26 15.15
CA GLY A 45 -3.59 9.62 13.88
C GLY A 45 -2.59 9.71 12.73
N VAL A 46 -3.13 9.90 11.54
CA VAL A 46 -2.38 9.93 10.29
C VAL A 46 -2.90 11.04 9.38
N LEU A 47 -2.02 11.56 8.55
CA LEU A 47 -2.40 12.30 7.35
C LEU A 47 -2.40 11.35 6.15
N VAL A 48 -3.48 11.39 5.37
CA VAL A 48 -3.63 10.67 4.10
C VAL A 48 -3.56 11.68 2.98
N PHE A 49 -2.58 11.54 2.10
CA PHE A 49 -2.37 12.41 0.96
C PHE A 49 -2.91 11.76 -0.30
N THR A 50 -3.67 12.54 -1.06
CA THR A 50 -4.05 12.25 -2.44
C THR A 50 -3.31 13.22 -3.36
N GLU A 51 -3.63 13.25 -4.65
CA GLU A 51 -3.04 14.20 -5.60
C GLU A 51 -3.36 15.65 -5.22
N ASP A 52 -4.63 15.93 -4.94
CA ASP A 52 -5.11 17.30 -4.74
C ASP A 52 -5.46 17.63 -3.28
N GLU A 53 -5.78 16.61 -2.47
CA GLU A 53 -6.35 16.79 -1.14
C GLU A 53 -5.55 16.06 -0.06
N VAL A 54 -5.67 16.57 1.17
CA VAL A 54 -5.10 15.97 2.38
C VAL A 54 -6.22 15.69 3.36
N PHE A 55 -6.17 14.52 3.97
CA PHE A 55 -7.16 14.07 4.95
C PHE A 55 -6.51 13.70 6.27
N PHE A 56 -7.24 13.90 7.35
CA PHE A 56 -6.86 13.48 8.69
C PHE A 56 -7.72 12.30 9.16
N SER A 57 -7.06 11.27 9.67
CA SER A 57 -7.70 10.15 10.36
C SER A 57 -7.14 10.07 11.79
N ASP A 58 -8.03 9.94 12.77
CA ASP A 58 -7.69 9.73 14.18
C ASP A 58 -7.08 8.35 14.48
N SER A 59 -7.10 7.47 13.47
CA SER A 59 -6.74 6.07 13.58
C SER A 59 -5.35 5.81 12.98
N SER A 60 -4.74 4.67 13.31
CA SER A 60 -3.46 4.27 12.69
C SER A 60 -3.60 4.07 11.18
N ALA A 61 -2.46 4.05 10.46
CA ALA A 61 -2.44 3.84 9.02
C ALA A 61 -3.14 2.54 8.60
N LEU A 62 -2.88 1.43 9.30
CA LEU A 62 -3.53 0.14 9.03
C LEU A 62 -5.04 0.15 9.29
N LYS A 63 -5.50 0.78 10.37
CA LYS A 63 -6.94 0.92 10.64
C LYS A 63 -7.63 1.78 9.59
N THR A 64 -6.97 2.85 9.16
CA THR A 64 -7.44 3.74 8.08
C THR A 64 -7.54 2.97 6.76
N LEU A 65 -6.51 2.19 6.40
CA LEU A 65 -6.52 1.33 5.22
C LEU A 65 -7.56 0.22 5.30
N HIS A 66 -7.79 -0.36 6.49
CA HIS A 66 -8.85 -1.35 6.68
C HIS A 66 -10.22 -0.73 6.46
N ARG A 67 -10.51 0.47 7.03
CA ARG A 67 -11.76 1.21 6.76
C ARG A 67 -11.95 1.48 5.25
N PHE A 68 -10.89 1.94 4.58
CA PHE A 68 -10.90 2.16 3.13
C PHE A 68 -11.17 0.87 2.35
N SER A 69 -10.49 -0.23 2.71
CA SER A 69 -10.64 -1.53 2.05
C SER A 69 -12.07 -2.08 2.22
N THR A 70 -12.61 -2.02 3.43
CA THR A 70 -13.96 -2.50 3.74
C THR A 70 -15.01 -1.70 2.98
N PHE A 71 -14.90 -0.37 2.93
CA PHE A 71 -15.84 0.47 2.19
C PHE A 71 -15.89 0.11 0.70
N HIS A 72 -14.72 -0.12 0.08
CA HIS A 72 -14.60 -0.46 -1.33
C HIS A 72 -14.66 -1.97 -1.63
N SER A 73 -14.93 -2.82 -0.63
CA SER A 73 -14.91 -4.28 -0.75
C SER A 73 -13.59 -4.85 -1.31
N PHE A 74 -12.46 -4.21 -0.97
CA PHE A 74 -11.12 -4.71 -1.29
C PHE A 74 -10.65 -5.76 -0.28
N SER A 75 -9.60 -6.49 -0.66
CA SER A 75 -9.01 -7.55 0.16
C SER A 75 -8.52 -7.04 1.52
N ASP A 76 -8.72 -7.85 2.56
CA ASP A 76 -8.14 -7.60 3.87
C ASP A 76 -6.61 -7.71 3.82
N TYR A 77 -5.95 -6.72 4.44
CA TYR A 77 -4.49 -6.62 4.43
C TYR A 77 -3.79 -7.82 5.09
N HIS A 78 -4.29 -8.28 6.24
CA HIS A 78 -3.63 -9.34 7.00
C HIS A 78 -3.74 -10.68 6.28
N VAL A 79 -4.93 -10.97 5.76
CA VAL A 79 -5.18 -12.17 4.96
C VAL A 79 -4.31 -12.16 3.71
N LEU A 80 -4.32 -11.07 2.94
CA LEU A 80 -3.54 -10.97 1.72
C LEU A 80 -2.03 -11.02 1.98
N ALA A 81 -1.54 -10.31 3.00
CA ALA A 81 -0.14 -10.36 3.38
C ALA A 81 0.29 -11.78 3.77
N HIS A 82 -0.57 -12.56 4.42
CA HIS A 82 -0.29 -13.95 4.73
C HIS A 82 -0.24 -14.81 3.46
N SER A 83 -1.19 -14.67 2.54
CA SER A 83 -1.21 -15.40 1.27
C SER A 83 0.02 -15.09 0.40
N LEU A 84 0.45 -13.83 0.33
CA LEU A 84 1.66 -13.42 -0.40
C LEU A 84 2.94 -14.03 0.19
N LYS A 85 3.03 -14.10 1.52
CA LYS A 85 4.15 -14.77 2.21
C LYS A 85 4.18 -16.27 1.91
N LYS A 86 3.02 -16.92 1.94
CA LYS A 86 2.89 -18.36 1.65
C LYS A 86 3.32 -18.70 0.21
N LEU A 87 3.10 -17.79 -0.73
CA LEU A 87 3.61 -17.93 -2.11
C LEU A 87 5.12 -17.86 -2.25
N GLY A 88 5.83 -17.21 -1.31
CA GLY A 88 7.30 -17.15 -1.30
C GLY A 88 7.95 -16.28 -2.41
N HIS A 89 7.22 -15.85 -3.44
CA HIS A 89 7.78 -15.08 -4.57
C HIS A 89 7.94 -13.57 -4.31
N PHE A 90 7.27 -13.05 -3.27
CA PHE A 90 7.21 -11.61 -2.97
C PHE A 90 8.06 -11.21 -1.75
N GLY A 91 8.80 -12.17 -1.16
CA GLY A 91 9.52 -12.00 0.09
C GLY A 91 8.63 -12.25 1.32
N THR A 92 9.16 -11.98 2.51
CA THR A 92 8.47 -12.27 3.78
C THR A 92 8.28 -11.05 4.68
N TYR A 93 8.91 -9.93 4.34
CA TYR A 93 8.99 -8.73 5.18
C TYR A 93 8.33 -7.53 4.50
N LYS A 94 7.62 -6.70 5.29
CA LYS A 94 6.96 -5.44 4.83
C LYS A 94 6.09 -5.62 3.58
N MET A 95 5.07 -6.48 3.70
CA MET A 95 4.12 -6.70 2.61
C MET A 95 3.35 -5.42 2.28
N PRO A 96 3.18 -5.10 0.98
CA PRO A 96 2.40 -3.95 0.56
C PRO A 96 0.91 -4.17 0.84
N TRP A 97 0.19 -3.08 1.08
CA TRP A 97 -1.25 -3.02 0.90
C TRP A 97 -1.55 -2.81 -0.57
N VAL A 98 -2.60 -3.43 -1.11
CA VAL A 98 -2.85 -3.41 -2.54
C VAL A 98 -4.33 -3.64 -2.84
N CYS A 99 -4.84 -2.87 -3.79
CA CYS A 99 -6.10 -3.10 -4.47
C CYS A 99 -5.85 -3.17 -5.99
N PRO A 100 -6.86 -3.42 -6.84
CA PRO A 100 -6.68 -3.43 -8.29
C PRO A 100 -6.19 -2.08 -8.86
N PHE A 101 -6.43 -0.98 -8.16
CA PHE A 101 -6.18 0.38 -8.66
C PHE A 101 -4.84 0.96 -8.22
N PHE A 102 -4.38 0.71 -7.00
CA PHE A 102 -3.08 1.18 -6.52
C PHE A 102 -2.51 0.28 -5.43
N THR A 103 -1.29 0.57 -4.99
CA THR A 103 -0.61 -0.16 -3.91
C THR A 103 0.14 0.81 -3.02
N LEU A 104 0.26 0.47 -1.74
CA LEU A 104 1.05 1.20 -0.77
C LEU A 104 2.04 0.25 -0.11
N PHE A 105 3.32 0.63 -0.02
CA PHE A 105 4.30 -0.14 0.72
C PHE A 105 4.80 0.62 1.96
N PRO A 106 4.97 -0.08 3.11
CA PRO A 106 5.49 0.54 4.32
C PRO A 106 7.02 0.70 4.24
N LEU A 107 7.54 1.85 4.68
CA LEU A 107 8.99 2.09 4.71
C LEU A 107 9.68 1.40 5.89
N GLU A 108 8.99 1.28 7.02
CA GLU A 108 9.44 0.76 8.32
C GLU A 108 8.42 -0.26 8.90
N SER A 109 8.38 -0.44 10.22
CA SER A 109 7.41 -1.34 10.89
C SER A 109 5.98 -0.88 10.63
N LYS A 110 5.05 -1.83 10.52
CA LYS A 110 3.71 -1.58 9.95
C LYS A 110 2.86 -0.55 10.73
N ASP A 111 3.07 -0.44 12.04
CA ASP A 111 2.16 0.28 12.93
C ASP A 111 2.47 1.78 13.07
N HIS A 112 3.70 2.19 12.77
CA HIS A 112 4.12 3.59 12.82
C HIS A 112 5.16 3.89 11.73
N THR A 113 4.68 3.95 10.49
CA THR A 113 5.54 4.18 9.33
C THR A 113 4.80 4.91 8.23
N ILE A 114 5.59 5.53 7.36
CA ILE A 114 5.19 6.05 6.08
C ILE A 114 4.77 4.91 5.14
N TRP A 115 3.58 5.00 4.57
CA TRP A 115 3.10 4.15 3.48
C TRP A 115 3.13 4.94 2.17
N ILE A 116 3.78 4.43 1.14
CA ILE A 116 3.96 5.16 -0.13
C ILE A 116 3.44 4.37 -1.31
N ASN A 117 2.76 5.05 -2.22
CA ASN A 117 2.41 4.51 -3.53
C ASN A 117 3.60 4.65 -4.49
N PRO A 118 4.16 3.53 -4.99
CA PRO A 118 5.35 3.59 -5.84
C PRO A 118 5.07 4.22 -7.22
N LEU A 119 3.81 4.22 -7.67
CA LEU A 119 3.41 4.77 -8.96
C LEU A 119 3.32 6.29 -8.94
N THR A 120 3.18 6.90 -7.77
CA THR A 120 3.00 8.36 -7.60
C THR A 120 4.29 9.05 -7.15
N ILE A 121 5.43 8.37 -7.26
CA ILE A 121 6.74 8.95 -6.97
C ILE A 121 7.28 9.65 -8.22
N SER A 122 7.63 10.92 -8.06
CA SER A 122 8.34 11.70 -9.08
C SER A 122 9.82 11.30 -9.14
N LYS A 123 10.56 11.52 -8.04
CA LYS A 123 12.00 11.21 -7.97
C LYS A 123 12.45 10.86 -6.55
N VAL A 124 13.55 10.12 -6.48
CA VAL A 124 14.31 9.89 -5.24
C VAL A 124 15.67 10.55 -5.39
N PHE A 125 16.02 11.41 -4.45
CA PHE A 125 17.24 12.23 -4.52
C PHE A 125 17.94 12.29 -3.17
N LYS A 126 19.14 12.88 -3.15
CA LYS A 126 19.97 13.04 -1.96
C LYS A 126 20.21 14.53 -1.72
N HIS A 127 20.03 14.97 -0.48
CA HIS A 127 20.28 16.34 -0.04
C HIS A 127 20.97 16.29 1.34
N HIS A 128 22.08 17.02 1.51
CA HIS A 128 22.92 17.00 2.72
C HIS A 128 23.20 15.62 3.34
N GLY A 129 23.49 14.61 2.52
CA GLY A 129 23.80 13.25 3.02
C GLY A 129 22.58 12.34 3.19
N GLN A 130 21.38 12.89 3.30
CA GLN A 130 20.13 12.18 3.53
C GLN A 130 19.37 11.93 2.22
N HIS A 131 18.57 10.85 2.17
CA HIS A 131 17.73 10.55 1.02
C HIS A 131 16.31 11.03 1.23
N TYR A 132 15.71 11.54 0.15
CA TYR A 132 14.35 12.05 0.12
C TYR A 132 13.60 11.47 -1.08
N VAL A 133 12.29 11.42 -0.97
CA VAL A 133 11.38 11.13 -2.07
C VAL A 133 10.49 12.34 -2.32
N GLN A 134 10.33 12.72 -3.57
CA GLN A 134 9.33 13.69 -4.01
C GLN A 134 8.21 12.93 -4.71
N MET A 135 6.99 13.14 -4.25
CA MET A 135 5.77 12.62 -4.86
C MET A 135 5.35 13.47 -6.07
N ILE A 136 4.35 13.04 -6.84
CA ILE A 136 3.85 13.79 -8.00
C ILE A 136 3.16 15.12 -7.62
N ASN A 137 2.60 15.21 -6.41
CA ASN A 137 1.99 16.42 -5.86
C ASN A 137 3.01 17.31 -5.14
N ASP A 138 4.29 17.20 -5.50
CA ASP A 138 5.44 17.91 -4.92
C ASP A 138 5.72 17.70 -3.43
N LEU A 139 4.97 16.83 -2.74
CA LEU A 139 5.26 16.46 -1.36
C LEU A 139 6.65 15.81 -1.26
N ILE A 140 7.49 16.36 -0.39
CA ILE A 140 8.84 15.84 -0.11
C ILE A 140 8.84 15.15 1.26
N LEU A 141 9.28 13.89 1.26
CA LEU A 141 9.39 13.05 2.45
C LEU A 141 10.83 12.63 2.67
N ILE A 142 11.29 12.65 3.92
CA ILE A 142 12.54 12.00 4.29
C ILE A 142 12.40 10.48 4.17
N LEU A 143 13.45 9.81 3.67
CA LEU A 143 13.49 8.36 3.63
C LEU A 143 14.23 7.83 4.88
N PRO A 144 13.56 7.06 5.76
CA PRO A 144 14.23 6.40 6.89
C PRO A 144 15.05 5.18 6.45
N VAL A 145 14.99 4.82 5.17
CA VAL A 145 15.68 3.66 4.59
C VAL A 145 16.61 4.05 3.44
N HIS A 146 17.70 3.30 3.28
CA HIS A 146 18.59 3.48 2.14
C HIS A 146 17.86 3.31 0.80
N ARG A 147 18.23 4.14 -0.18
CA ARG A 147 17.67 4.15 -1.55
C ARG A 147 17.56 2.77 -2.18
N ARG A 148 18.58 1.91 -2.04
CA ARG A 148 18.55 0.55 -2.61
C ARG A 148 17.38 -0.26 -2.06
N ARG A 149 17.17 -0.22 -0.75
CA ARG A 149 16.08 -0.94 -0.07
C ARG A 149 14.72 -0.37 -0.43
N PHE A 150 14.61 0.95 -0.46
CA PHE A 150 13.42 1.66 -0.93
C PHE A 150 12.98 1.19 -2.33
N VAL A 151 13.91 1.18 -3.28
CA VAL A 151 13.64 0.75 -4.66
C VAL A 151 13.22 -0.73 -4.72
N THR A 152 13.84 -1.61 -3.93
CA THR A 152 13.44 -3.03 -3.87
C THR A 152 12.03 -3.22 -3.30
N HIS A 153 11.64 -2.42 -2.30
CA HIS A 153 10.28 -2.47 -1.75
C HIS A 153 9.25 -1.95 -2.75
N ALA A 154 9.54 -0.83 -3.42
CA ALA A 154 8.71 -0.31 -4.51
C ALA A 154 8.54 -1.32 -5.66
N GLU A 155 9.64 -1.97 -6.10
CA GLU A 155 9.60 -3.03 -7.11
C GLU A 155 8.71 -4.20 -6.69
N THR A 156 8.78 -4.60 -5.41
CA THR A 156 7.94 -5.69 -4.88
C THR A 156 6.47 -5.29 -4.86
N ALA A 157 6.15 -4.06 -4.43
CA ALA A 157 4.80 -3.54 -4.42
C ALA A 157 4.20 -3.49 -5.83
N CYS A 158 4.95 -2.97 -6.81
CA CYS A 158 4.55 -2.97 -8.22
C CYS A 158 4.31 -4.39 -8.75
N LEU A 159 5.18 -5.35 -8.41
CA LEU A 159 5.00 -6.73 -8.84
C LEU A 159 3.71 -7.35 -8.29
N VAL A 160 3.40 -7.10 -7.01
CA VAL A 160 2.15 -7.57 -6.38
C VAL A 160 0.94 -6.92 -7.06
N LEU A 161 0.96 -5.60 -7.24
CA LEU A 161 -0.10 -4.86 -7.94
C LEU A 161 -0.35 -5.40 -9.35
N ALA A 162 0.71 -5.56 -10.15
CA ALA A 162 0.60 -6.11 -11.49
C ALA A 162 0.03 -7.53 -11.52
N THR A 163 0.32 -8.33 -10.49
CA THR A 163 -0.20 -9.72 -10.40
C THR A 163 -1.67 -9.74 -10.03
N ILE A 164 -2.11 -8.85 -9.14
CA ILE A 164 -3.53 -8.67 -8.80
C ILE A 164 -4.29 -8.12 -10.01
N ARG A 165 -3.77 -7.06 -10.64
CA ARG A 165 -4.35 -6.48 -11.87
C ARG A 165 -4.50 -7.51 -12.97
N ARG A 166 -3.50 -8.38 -13.18
CA ARG A 166 -3.65 -9.50 -14.13
C ARG A 166 -4.80 -10.42 -13.74
N GLY A 167 -4.93 -10.77 -12.46
CA GLY A 167 -6.07 -11.58 -12.01
C GLY A 167 -7.42 -10.95 -12.34
N VAL A 168 -7.56 -9.63 -12.13
CA VAL A 168 -8.83 -8.90 -12.28
C VAL A 168 -9.12 -8.49 -13.73
N PHE A 169 -8.10 -8.08 -14.48
CA PHE A 169 -8.24 -7.40 -15.77
C PHE A 169 -7.69 -8.19 -16.97
N HIS A 170 -7.29 -9.46 -16.82
CA HIS A 170 -6.73 -10.25 -17.94
C HIS A 170 -7.66 -10.40 -19.16
N TYR A 171 -8.97 -10.27 -18.99
CA TYR A 171 -9.92 -10.28 -20.11
C TYR A 171 -9.91 -8.97 -20.92
N VAL A 172 -9.47 -7.87 -20.33
CA VAL A 172 -9.48 -6.52 -20.94
C VAL A 172 -8.08 -6.10 -21.39
N ILE A 173 -7.05 -6.47 -20.63
CA ILE A 173 -5.66 -6.15 -20.92
C ILE A 173 -4.96 -7.41 -21.43
N HIS A 174 -4.58 -7.43 -22.71
CA HIS A 174 -3.80 -8.51 -23.31
C HIS A 174 -2.30 -8.35 -23.03
N GLY A 175 -1.93 -8.25 -21.76
CA GLY A 175 -0.53 -8.14 -21.31
C GLY A 175 0.05 -9.49 -20.90
N GLU A 176 1.34 -9.69 -21.16
CA GLU A 176 2.07 -10.93 -20.85
C GLU A 176 3.04 -10.77 -19.67
N CYS A 177 3.45 -9.54 -19.37
CA CYS A 177 4.41 -9.23 -18.32
C CYS A 177 3.85 -8.24 -17.28
N PRO A 178 4.44 -8.18 -16.06
CA PRO A 178 3.99 -7.24 -15.03
C PRO A 178 3.95 -5.78 -15.49
N LEU A 179 4.87 -5.35 -16.35
CA LEU A 179 4.91 -3.98 -16.86
C LEU A 179 3.66 -3.61 -17.67
N ASP A 180 3.05 -4.56 -18.38
CA ASP A 180 1.85 -4.31 -19.19
C ASP A 180 0.63 -3.93 -18.34
N TYR A 181 0.65 -4.30 -17.05
CA TYR A 181 -0.39 -3.99 -16.07
C TYR A 181 -0.01 -2.84 -15.13
N LEU A 182 1.15 -2.20 -15.36
CA LEU A 182 1.64 -1.07 -14.58
C LEU A 182 1.62 0.19 -15.45
N PHE A 183 0.55 0.98 -15.30
CA PHE A 183 0.42 2.31 -15.91
C PHE A 183 1.42 3.30 -15.29
N PHE A 184 2.69 3.21 -15.68
CA PHE A 184 3.74 4.07 -15.14
C PHE A 184 3.61 5.50 -15.68
N PRO A 185 3.62 6.53 -14.81
CA PRO A 185 3.72 7.90 -15.26
C PRO A 185 5.12 8.20 -15.81
N ASN A 186 5.26 9.30 -16.53
CA ASN A 186 6.53 9.72 -17.11
C ASN A 186 7.46 10.38 -16.08
N THR A 187 7.82 9.66 -15.01
CA THR A 187 8.69 10.16 -13.94
C THR A 187 10.07 9.50 -13.96
N PRO A 188 11.14 10.18 -13.47
CA PRO A 188 12.45 9.57 -13.30
C PRO A 188 12.44 8.28 -12.48
N PHE A 189 11.59 8.22 -11.45
CA PHE A 189 11.47 7.03 -10.62
C PHE A 189 10.77 5.87 -11.36
N ALA A 190 9.70 6.15 -12.10
CA ALA A 190 9.02 5.14 -12.91
C ALA A 190 9.96 4.53 -13.97
N ARG A 191 10.80 5.34 -14.63
CA ARG A 191 11.86 4.86 -15.54
C ARG A 191 12.91 3.98 -14.86
N THR A 192 13.11 4.17 -13.55
CA THR A 192 14.00 3.30 -12.74
C THR A 192 13.33 1.96 -12.45
N LEU A 193 12.03 1.97 -12.14
CA LEU A 193 11.26 0.75 -11.90
C LEU A 193 11.04 -0.07 -13.18
N SER A 194 10.77 0.56 -14.32
CA SER A 194 10.51 -0.15 -15.58
C SER A 194 11.69 -1.03 -16.04
N LYS A 195 12.91 -0.72 -15.61
CA LYS A 195 14.13 -1.48 -15.90
C LYS A 195 14.33 -2.70 -14.99
N LYS A 196 13.47 -2.92 -14.00
CA LYS A 196 13.63 -3.97 -13.00
C LYS A 196 13.29 -5.35 -13.55
N GLU A 197 14.23 -6.29 -13.42
CA GLU A 197 14.08 -7.65 -13.92
C GLU A 197 12.87 -8.39 -13.32
N ARG A 198 12.51 -8.15 -12.05
CA ARG A 198 11.34 -8.82 -11.46
C ARG A 198 10.02 -8.36 -12.09
N LEU A 199 9.99 -7.20 -12.74
CA LEU A 199 8.81 -6.70 -13.44
C LEU A 199 8.71 -7.19 -14.89
N LYS A 200 9.72 -7.90 -15.42
CA LYS A 200 9.68 -8.42 -16.79
C LYS A 200 8.97 -9.76 -16.95
N LYS A 201 8.77 -10.50 -15.86
CA LYS A 201 8.12 -11.82 -15.92
C LYS A 201 7.35 -12.12 -14.63
N TYR A 202 6.12 -12.60 -14.78
CA TYR A 202 5.32 -13.09 -13.66
C TYR A 202 5.95 -14.30 -12.98
N ARG A 203 5.75 -14.38 -11.67
CA ARG A 203 6.26 -15.47 -10.82
C ARG A 203 5.19 -16.48 -10.42
N THR A 204 3.93 -16.18 -10.71
CA THR A 204 2.77 -16.99 -10.34
C THR A 204 1.89 -17.22 -11.56
N ALA A 205 1.02 -18.23 -11.50
CA ALA A 205 -0.07 -18.40 -12.46
C ALA A 205 -1.13 -17.30 -12.29
N ILE A 206 -1.96 -17.09 -13.32
CA ILE A 206 -3.13 -16.20 -13.25
C ILE A 206 -4.09 -16.74 -12.19
N GLY A 207 -4.69 -15.86 -11.37
CA GLY A 207 -5.66 -16.24 -10.34
C GLY A 207 -5.08 -16.85 -9.07
N GLU A 208 -3.79 -17.23 -9.04
CA GLU A 208 -3.20 -17.96 -7.91
C GLU A 208 -3.21 -17.16 -6.59
N ILE A 209 -2.99 -15.84 -6.64
CA ILE A 209 -3.11 -14.98 -5.44
C ILE A 209 -4.54 -15.01 -4.91
N ASN A 210 -5.55 -14.90 -5.79
CA ASN A 210 -6.94 -14.89 -5.37
C ASN A 210 -7.34 -16.24 -4.78
N ARG A 211 -6.95 -17.35 -5.43
CA ARG A 211 -7.17 -18.71 -4.90
C ARG A 211 -6.65 -18.87 -3.48
N LEU A 212 -5.39 -18.48 -3.24
CA LEU A 212 -4.80 -18.56 -1.90
C LEU A 212 -5.40 -17.57 -0.91
N TYR A 213 -5.79 -16.39 -1.36
CA TYR A 213 -6.50 -15.42 -0.54
C TYR A 213 -7.82 -16.01 -0.03
N GLN A 214 -8.65 -16.59 -0.90
CA GLN A 214 -9.93 -17.19 -0.51
C GLN A 214 -9.74 -18.33 0.50
N ILE A 215 -8.78 -19.23 0.26
CA ILE A 215 -8.45 -20.30 1.20
C ILE A 215 -8.02 -19.72 2.56
N THR A 216 -7.16 -18.70 2.55
CA THR A 216 -6.66 -18.07 3.78
C THR A 216 -7.78 -17.35 4.52
N TYR A 217 -8.65 -16.65 3.79
CA TYR A 217 -9.79 -15.92 4.34
C TYR A 217 -10.77 -16.88 5.01
N SER A 218 -11.14 -17.97 4.34
CA SER A 218 -12.00 -19.01 4.90
C SER A 218 -11.39 -19.63 6.16
N LEU A 219 -10.09 -19.94 6.16
CA LEU A 219 -9.43 -20.46 7.37
C LEU A 219 -9.40 -19.43 8.50
N TYR A 220 -9.15 -18.16 8.19
CA TYR A 220 -9.03 -17.11 9.21
C TYR A 220 -10.37 -16.79 9.88
N HIS A 221 -11.48 -16.81 9.12
CA HIS A 221 -12.80 -16.41 9.60
C HIS A 221 -13.74 -17.59 9.91
N CYS A 222 -13.55 -18.75 9.27
CA CYS A 222 -14.43 -19.90 9.46
C CYS A 222 -13.86 -20.98 10.39
N SER A 223 -12.53 -21.07 10.59
CA SER A 223 -11.99 -22.05 11.56
C SER A 223 -12.54 -21.88 12.99
N PRO A 224 -12.71 -20.65 13.52
CA PRO A 224 -13.36 -20.47 14.82
C PRO A 224 -14.83 -20.93 14.86
N LEU A 225 -15.53 -20.91 13.71
CA LEU A 225 -16.93 -21.33 13.59
C LEU A 225 -17.10 -22.85 13.46
N MET A 226 -16.02 -23.59 13.22
CA MET A 226 -16.06 -25.06 13.15
C MET A 226 -15.70 -25.73 14.48
N ASP A 227 -15.01 -25.02 15.38
CA ASP A 227 -14.72 -25.47 16.75
C ASP A 227 -15.90 -25.22 17.71
N ASP A 228 -16.81 -24.30 17.37
CA ASP A 228 -18.12 -24.16 18.02
C ASP A 228 -19.11 -25.19 17.46
N THR A 229 -18.79 -26.49 17.57
CA THR A 229 -19.84 -27.49 17.76
C THR A 229 -20.35 -27.40 19.20
N GLN A 230 -20.94 -26.26 19.57
CA GLN A 230 -22.00 -26.31 20.56
C GLN A 230 -23.12 -27.11 19.90
N GLU A 231 -23.49 -28.20 20.55
CA GLU A 231 -24.62 -29.07 20.23
C GLU A 231 -25.73 -28.23 19.59
N PHE A 232 -25.93 -28.40 18.28
CA PHE A 232 -27.20 -28.05 17.65
C PHE A 232 -28.24 -28.99 18.25
N GLY A 233 -28.69 -28.66 19.46
CA GLY A 233 -29.86 -29.26 20.06
C GLY A 233 -31.02 -29.06 19.12
N ASP A 234 -31.54 -30.17 18.61
CA ASP A 234 -32.82 -30.34 17.92
C ASP A 234 -33.39 -29.07 17.28
N ILE A 235 -32.79 -28.64 16.17
CA ILE A 235 -33.53 -27.82 15.20
C ILE A 235 -34.47 -28.76 14.46
N GLN A 236 -35.70 -28.90 14.98
CA GLN A 236 -36.81 -29.48 14.23
C GLN A 236 -37.08 -28.60 13.01
N TRP A 237 -36.68 -29.09 11.84
CA TRP A 237 -37.26 -28.60 10.60
C TRP A 237 -38.62 -29.30 10.42
N LEU A 238 -39.68 -28.49 10.50
CA LEU A 238 -41.12 -28.76 10.40
C LEU A 238 -41.86 -28.98 11.73
#